data_AF-Q6BSV5-F1
#
_entry.id   AF-Q6BSV5-F1
#
_cell.length_a   1.000
_cell.length_b   1.000
_cell.length_c   1.000
_cell.angle_alpha   90.00
_cell.angle_beta   90.00
_cell.angle_gamma   90.00
#
_symmetry.space_group_name_H-M   'P 1'
#
loop_
_entity.id
_entity.type
_entity.pdbx_description
1 polymer ?
#
loop_
_entity_poly.entity_id
_entity_poly.type
_entity_poly.pdbx_seq_one_letter_code
_entity_poly.pdbx_strand_id
1 'polypeptide(L)'
;MNNSRIPNSKPSANSLFPPPNSAQRVSGNSSGGGTQRQKVALKPGHSPLDWAHLNSTTPFHILRGVPQQTPPPQYVKVTEDQLKMHKTKEDCWTCINGKVFNITPYIDFHPGGVNEIMKCAGRDGTVLFNKYHSWVNADRMLEKCLIGILVNN
;
A
#
# COMPACT_ATOMS: atom_id res chain seq x y z
N MET A 1 31.21 -27.56 56.49
CA MET A 1 31.06 -28.68 55.54
C MET A 1 30.41 -28.12 54.26
N ASN A 2 31.20 -27.66 53.27
CA ASN A 2 31.64 -28.38 52.06
C ASN A 2 30.49 -29.12 51.33
N ASN A 3 29.95 -28.54 50.25
CA ASN A 3 30.28 -28.73 48.80
C ASN A 3 29.16 -29.58 48.15
N SER A 4 28.52 -29.24 47.03
CA SER A 4 29.19 -29.12 45.74
C SER A 4 28.28 -28.49 44.68
N ARG A 5 28.94 -27.70 43.82
CA ARG A 5 28.49 -27.08 42.57
C ARG A 5 28.46 -28.14 41.47
N ILE A 6 27.44 -28.13 40.59
CA ILE A 6 27.48 -28.82 39.29
C ILE A 6 27.50 -27.75 38.18
N PRO A 7 28.48 -27.73 37.26
CA PRO A 7 28.43 -26.96 36.03
C PRO A 7 28.33 -27.86 34.79
N ASN A 8 27.45 -27.53 33.85
CA ASN A 8 27.69 -27.52 32.37
C ASN A 8 26.38 -27.65 31.58
N SER A 9 26.16 -26.74 30.64
CA SER A 9 26.42 -27.05 29.22
C SER A 9 26.26 -25.80 28.36
N LYS A 10 27.23 -25.62 27.46
CA LYS A 10 27.32 -24.53 26.47
C LYS A 10 26.18 -24.67 25.44
N PRO A 11 25.63 -23.58 24.87
CA PRO A 11 24.92 -23.69 23.60
C PRO A 11 25.98 -23.63 22.49
N SER A 12 26.26 -24.75 21.85
CA SER A 12 26.98 -24.74 20.57
C SER A 12 26.39 -25.79 19.66
N ALA A 13 25.55 -25.33 18.74
CA ALA A 13 25.34 -25.97 17.47
C ALA A 13 24.77 -24.92 16.52
N ASN A 14 25.55 -24.60 15.50
CA ASN A 14 25.14 -23.89 14.29
C ASN A 14 23.78 -24.40 13.81
N SER A 15 22.69 -23.70 14.15
CA SER A 15 21.43 -23.84 13.46
C SER A 15 21.54 -23.04 12.17
N LEU A 16 22.09 -23.66 11.11
CA LEU A 16 21.98 -23.10 9.77
C LEU A 16 20.49 -22.97 9.45
N PHE A 17 20.00 -21.74 9.54
CA PHE A 17 18.72 -21.35 9.03
C PHE A 17 18.91 -20.75 7.64
N PRO A 18 18.08 -21.16 6.66
CA PRO A 18 17.08 -22.22 6.77
C PRO A 18 17.76 -23.63 6.73
N PRO A 19 17.11 -24.73 7.21
CA PRO A 19 17.68 -26.10 7.38
C PRO A 19 18.31 -26.80 6.11
N PRO A 20 18.39 -28.13 5.97
CA PRO A 20 18.73 -28.79 4.69
C PRO A 20 17.56 -29.20 3.77
N ASN A 21 16.32 -29.35 4.28
CA ASN A 21 15.08 -29.62 3.49
C ASN A 21 13.95 -28.55 3.63
N SER A 22 14.04 -27.37 3.01
CA SER A 22 13.04 -26.29 3.13
C SER A 22 12.74 -25.87 1.72
N ALA A 23 11.47 -25.63 1.46
CA ALA A 23 11.03 -25.04 0.21
C ALA A 23 11.77 -23.72 -0.10
N GLN A 24 12.33 -23.02 0.91
CA GLN A 24 13.09 -21.78 0.74
C GLN A 24 14.46 -21.94 0.04
N ARG A 25 15.01 -23.15 -0.08
CA ARG A 25 16.32 -23.41 -0.73
C ARG A 25 16.21 -24.10 -2.09
N VAL A 26 14.99 -24.22 -2.63
CA VAL A 26 14.80 -24.65 -4.01
C VAL A 26 15.12 -23.47 -4.93
N SER A 27 16.41 -23.27 -5.20
CA SER A 27 16.88 -22.39 -6.26
C SER A 27 16.91 -23.17 -7.58
N GLY A 28 15.98 -22.84 -8.47
CA GLY A 28 16.09 -23.05 -9.91
C GLY A 28 15.86 -24.47 -10.42
N ASN A 29 14.65 -24.73 -10.93
CA ASN A 29 14.39 -25.04 -12.34
C ASN A 29 13.03 -25.75 -12.47
N SER A 30 11.93 -25.04 -12.20
CA SER A 30 10.60 -25.51 -12.56
C SER A 30 10.27 -25.04 -13.98
N SER A 31 10.64 -25.86 -14.96
CA SER A 31 10.07 -25.88 -16.30
C SER A 31 8.61 -26.36 -16.21
N GLY A 32 7.74 -25.49 -15.72
CA GLY A 32 6.29 -25.69 -15.71
C GLY A 32 5.64 -24.49 -16.38
N GLY A 33 4.93 -24.73 -17.50
CA GLY A 33 4.22 -23.74 -18.30
C GLY A 33 3.03 -23.11 -17.57
N GLY A 34 3.31 -22.34 -16.51
CA GLY A 34 2.40 -21.37 -15.94
C GLY A 34 2.80 -19.99 -16.41
N THR A 35 1.84 -19.18 -16.86
CA THR A 35 2.04 -17.76 -17.21
C THR A 35 2.84 -17.11 -16.09
N GLN A 36 4.08 -16.69 -16.38
CA GLN A 36 4.93 -16.09 -15.35
C GLN A 36 4.21 -14.86 -14.81
N ARG A 37 3.89 -14.87 -13.51
CA ARG A 37 3.31 -13.70 -12.84
C ARG A 37 4.31 -12.56 -13.00
N GLN A 38 3.94 -11.56 -13.80
CA GLN A 38 4.69 -10.33 -13.98
C GLN A 38 4.64 -9.55 -12.67
N LYS A 39 5.52 -9.89 -11.73
CA LYS A 39 5.63 -9.18 -10.46
C LYS A 39 6.36 -7.87 -10.73
N VAL A 40 5.66 -6.76 -10.54
CA VAL A 40 6.30 -5.44 -10.55
C VAL A 40 7.26 -5.38 -9.35
N ALA A 41 8.54 -5.19 -9.60
CA ALA A 41 9.51 -4.99 -8.52
C ALA A 41 9.24 -3.64 -7.83
N LEU A 42 9.03 -3.66 -6.52
CA LEU A 42 8.89 -2.44 -5.73
C LEU A 42 10.25 -1.74 -5.61
N LYS A 43 10.24 -0.41 -5.68
CA LYS A 43 11.44 0.38 -5.36
C LYS A 43 11.78 0.19 -3.88
N PRO A 44 13.07 0.27 -3.49
CA PRO A 44 13.43 0.35 -2.07
C PRO A 44 12.62 1.43 -1.34
N GLY A 45 12.13 1.13 -0.13
CA GLY A 45 11.32 2.05 0.68
C GLY A 45 9.86 2.21 0.26
N HIS A 46 9.36 1.40 -0.68
CA HIS A 46 7.96 1.43 -1.14
C HIS A 46 7.21 0.12 -0.85
N SER A 47 7.58 -0.56 0.23
CA SER A 47 6.84 -1.74 0.69
C SER A 47 5.51 -1.34 1.35
N PRO A 48 4.57 -2.28 1.51
CA PRO A 48 3.35 -2.03 2.29
C PRO A 48 3.61 -1.58 3.73
N LEU A 49 4.71 -2.01 4.35
CA LEU A 49 5.10 -1.58 5.69
C LEU A 49 5.61 -0.14 5.69
N ASP A 50 6.35 0.25 4.66
CA ASP A 50 6.80 1.63 4.47
C ASP A 50 5.60 2.56 4.30
N TRP A 51 4.58 2.14 3.55
CA TRP A 51 3.31 2.86 3.46
C TRP A 51 2.61 2.99 4.82
N ALA A 52 2.51 1.90 5.58
CA ALA A 52 1.89 1.93 6.90
C ALA A 52 2.65 2.88 7.86
N HIS A 53 3.98 2.89 7.79
CA HIS A 53 4.80 3.82 8.54
C HIS A 53 4.55 5.28 8.10
N LEU A 54 4.52 5.56 6.81
CA LEU A 54 4.25 6.89 6.26
C LEU A 54 2.83 7.38 6.62
N ASN A 55 1.82 6.52 6.49
CA ASN A 55 0.45 6.82 6.88
C ASN A 55 0.30 7.04 8.39
N SER A 56 1.08 6.36 9.24
CA SER A 56 1.02 6.61 10.70
C SER A 56 1.70 7.90 11.12
N THR A 57 2.90 8.17 10.59
CA THR A 57 3.76 9.31 10.98
C THR A 57 3.38 10.63 10.35
N THR A 58 2.83 10.62 9.13
CA THR A 58 2.57 11.86 8.39
C THR A 58 1.28 12.53 8.89
N PRO A 59 1.29 13.86 9.11
CA PRO A 59 0.08 14.62 9.42
C PRO A 59 -1.00 14.50 8.34
N PHE A 60 -2.26 14.47 8.78
CA PHE A 60 -3.43 14.29 7.90
C PHE A 60 -3.48 15.30 6.73
N HIS A 61 -3.21 16.59 7.00
CA HIS A 61 -3.29 17.64 5.98
C HIS A 61 -2.27 17.48 4.85
N ILE A 62 -1.12 16.82 5.12
CA ILE A 62 -0.09 16.57 4.10
C ILE A 62 -0.56 15.47 3.14
N LEU A 63 -1.01 14.33 3.66
CA LEU A 63 -1.47 13.21 2.81
C LEU A 63 -2.77 13.54 2.07
N ARG A 64 -3.64 14.33 2.69
CA ARG A 64 -4.86 14.82 2.02
C ARG A 64 -4.55 15.74 0.84
N GLY A 65 -3.43 16.46 0.85
CA GLY A 65 -3.01 17.30 -0.27
C GLY A 65 -3.90 18.51 -0.54
N VAL A 66 -4.57 19.04 0.48
CA VAL A 66 -5.45 20.22 0.40
C VAL A 66 -5.08 21.26 1.46
N PRO A 67 -5.46 22.54 1.30
CA PRO A 67 -5.18 23.57 2.30
C PRO A 67 -5.66 23.18 3.70
N GLN A 68 -4.89 23.55 4.74
CA GLN A 68 -5.19 23.17 6.13
C GLN A 68 -6.56 23.71 6.61
N GLN A 69 -7.04 24.81 6.02
CA GLN A 69 -8.33 25.42 6.31
C GLN A 69 -9.51 24.67 5.67
N THR A 70 -9.25 23.69 4.81
CA THR A 70 -10.30 22.90 4.16
C THR A 70 -11.12 22.16 5.22
N PRO A 71 -12.47 22.23 5.17
CA PRO A 71 -13.33 21.54 6.13
C PRO A 71 -13.05 20.03 6.23
N PRO A 72 -13.53 19.38 7.30
CA PRO A 72 -13.49 17.92 7.41
C PRO A 72 -14.07 17.24 6.16
N PRO A 73 -13.53 16.09 5.72
CA PRO A 73 -13.88 15.51 4.42
C PRO A 73 -15.37 15.24 4.20
N GLN A 74 -16.10 14.88 5.25
CA GLN A 74 -17.55 14.65 5.19
C GLN A 74 -18.36 15.89 4.74
N TYR A 75 -17.78 17.09 4.80
CA TYR A 75 -18.40 18.35 4.38
C TYR A 75 -17.84 18.89 3.06
N VAL A 76 -16.87 18.20 2.45
CA VAL A 76 -16.28 18.61 1.17
C VAL A 76 -16.98 17.85 0.05
N LYS A 77 -17.66 18.59 -0.82
CA LYS A 77 -18.22 18.07 -2.06
C LYS A 77 -17.22 18.26 -3.18
N VAL A 78 -16.93 17.18 -3.91
CA VAL A 78 -16.06 17.19 -5.08
C VAL A 78 -16.92 16.84 -6.28
N THR A 79 -16.94 17.70 -7.30
CA THR A 79 -17.65 17.40 -8.55
C THR A 79 -16.79 16.54 -9.46
N GLU A 80 -17.40 15.88 -10.44
CA GLU A 80 -16.65 15.15 -11.47
C GLU A 80 -15.66 16.03 -12.22
N ASP A 81 -16.03 17.28 -12.51
CA ASP A 81 -15.17 18.19 -13.26
C ASP A 81 -13.96 18.63 -12.43
N GLN A 82 -14.14 18.80 -11.13
CA GLN A 82 -13.04 19.05 -10.20
C GLN A 82 -12.13 17.83 -10.12
N LEU A 83 -12.70 16.62 -9.99
CA LEU A 83 -11.94 15.37 -9.95
C LEU A 83 -11.08 15.18 -11.22
N LYS A 84 -11.61 15.48 -12.41
CA LYS A 84 -10.89 15.36 -13.69
C LYS A 84 -9.64 16.23 -13.81
N MET A 85 -9.49 17.26 -12.98
CA MET A 85 -8.30 18.11 -12.98
C MET A 85 -7.08 17.41 -12.38
N HIS A 86 -7.29 16.49 -11.44
CA HIS A 86 -6.25 15.82 -10.67
C HIS A 86 -5.89 14.45 -11.28
N LYS A 87 -5.22 14.47 -12.44
CA LYS A 87 -4.97 13.29 -13.28
C LYS A 87 -3.49 13.01 -13.61
N THR A 88 -2.55 13.74 -13.01
CA THR A 88 -1.11 13.56 -13.26
C THR A 88 -0.46 12.77 -12.12
N LYS A 89 0.77 12.30 -12.28
CA LYS A 89 1.44 11.55 -11.20
C LYS A 89 1.70 12.42 -9.98
N GLU A 90 1.96 13.71 -10.20
CA GLU A 90 2.29 14.70 -9.19
C GLU A 90 1.04 15.31 -8.54
N ASP A 91 -0.13 15.12 -9.17
CA ASP A 91 -1.44 15.56 -8.69
C ASP A 91 -2.53 14.60 -9.18
N CYS A 92 -2.77 13.56 -8.37
CA CYS A 92 -3.63 12.44 -8.71
C CYS A 92 -4.71 12.21 -7.65
N TRP A 93 -5.96 12.38 -8.04
CA TRP A 93 -7.11 11.97 -7.23
C TRP A 93 -7.86 10.82 -7.90
N THR A 94 -8.59 10.04 -7.11
CA THR A 94 -9.53 9.04 -7.60
C THR A 94 -10.75 9.00 -6.68
N CYS A 95 -11.91 8.67 -7.25
CA CYS A 95 -13.06 8.25 -6.45
C CYS A 95 -13.06 6.72 -6.28
N ILE A 96 -13.36 6.26 -5.07
CA ILE A 96 -13.66 4.86 -4.74
C ILE A 96 -14.88 4.84 -3.82
N ASN A 97 -15.95 4.17 -4.23
CA ASN A 97 -17.21 4.07 -3.49
C ASN A 97 -17.78 5.44 -3.05
N GLY A 98 -17.76 6.42 -3.96
CA GLY A 98 -18.28 7.77 -3.70
C GLY A 98 -17.37 8.68 -2.85
N LYS A 99 -16.21 8.20 -2.42
CA LYS A 99 -15.22 8.98 -1.67
C LYS A 99 -14.03 9.34 -2.55
N VAL A 100 -13.62 10.60 -2.50
CA VAL A 100 -12.48 11.10 -3.28
C VAL A 100 -11.22 11.10 -2.42
N PHE A 101 -10.17 10.46 -2.91
CA PHE A 101 -8.89 10.33 -2.22
C PHE A 101 -7.77 10.98 -3.05
N ASN A 102 -6.84 11.64 -2.37
CA ASN A 102 -5.56 12.02 -2.93
C ASN A 102 -4.64 10.79 -2.97
N ILE A 103 -4.45 10.19 -4.13
CA ILE A 103 -3.59 9.00 -4.26
C ILE A 103 -2.16 9.33 -4.66
N THR A 104 -1.84 10.60 -4.93
CA THR A 104 -0.47 11.10 -5.20
C THR A 104 0.60 10.47 -4.31
N PRO A 105 0.51 10.50 -2.96
CA PRO A 105 1.55 9.94 -2.09
C PRO A 105 1.62 8.40 -2.14
N TYR A 106 0.59 7.73 -2.66
CA TYR A 106 0.48 6.28 -2.68
C TYR A 106 0.92 5.64 -4.01
N ILE A 107 1.05 6.41 -5.09
CA ILE A 107 1.29 5.88 -6.44
C ILE A 107 2.51 4.95 -6.51
N ASP A 108 3.64 5.34 -5.93
CA ASP A 108 4.85 4.53 -5.97
C ASP A 108 4.81 3.34 -4.97
N PHE A 109 3.85 3.32 -4.03
CA PHE A 109 3.62 2.22 -3.09
C PHE A 109 2.61 1.18 -3.59
N HIS A 110 1.89 1.46 -4.68
CA HIS A 110 0.87 0.57 -5.21
C HIS A 110 1.47 -0.77 -5.69
N PRO A 111 1.07 -1.92 -5.13
CA PRO A 111 1.66 -3.22 -5.49
C PRO A 111 1.46 -3.62 -6.96
N GLY A 112 0.37 -3.14 -7.59
CA GLY A 112 0.12 -3.34 -9.02
C GLY A 112 0.95 -2.43 -9.94
N GLY A 113 1.75 -1.52 -9.36
CA GLY A 113 2.59 -0.58 -10.08
C GLY A 113 1.88 0.71 -10.52
N VAL A 114 2.68 1.68 -10.93
CA VAL A 114 2.25 3.04 -11.31
C VAL A 114 1.28 3.01 -12.49
N ASN A 115 1.56 2.22 -13.53
CA ASN A 115 0.73 2.17 -14.74
C ASN A 115 -0.71 1.72 -14.45
N GLU A 116 -0.89 0.81 -13.47
CA GLU A 116 -2.21 0.29 -13.13
C GLU A 116 -3.02 1.29 -12.30
N ILE A 117 -2.41 1.91 -11.29
CA ILE A 117 -3.12 2.90 -10.46
C ILE A 117 -3.48 4.17 -11.24
N MET A 118 -2.62 4.60 -12.18
CA MET A 118 -2.87 5.78 -13.01
C MET A 118 -4.07 5.63 -13.97
N LYS A 119 -4.60 4.40 -14.18
CA LYS A 119 -5.85 4.20 -14.93
C LYS A 119 -7.06 4.82 -14.22
N CYS A 120 -6.98 5.00 -12.89
CA CYS A 120 -8.01 5.65 -12.08
C CYS A 120 -7.77 7.16 -11.88
N ALA A 121 -6.71 7.72 -12.46
CA ALA A 121 -6.36 9.13 -12.26
C ALA A 121 -7.49 10.05 -12.78
N GLY A 122 -7.90 10.97 -11.92
CA GLY A 122 -8.91 12.00 -12.17
C GLY A 122 -10.30 11.46 -12.52
N ARG A 123 -10.69 10.28 -12.02
CA ARG A 123 -12.00 9.68 -12.31
C ARG A 123 -12.51 8.78 -11.20
N ASP A 124 -13.74 8.29 -11.37
CA ASP A 124 -14.26 7.21 -10.55
C ASP A 124 -13.61 5.87 -10.92
N GLY A 125 -12.76 5.38 -10.02
CA GLY A 125 -12.04 4.12 -10.15
C GLY A 125 -12.75 2.93 -9.51
N THR A 126 -13.97 3.11 -8.98
CA THR A 126 -14.67 2.10 -8.17
C THR A 126 -14.81 0.76 -8.88
N VAL A 127 -15.21 0.77 -10.16
CA VAL A 127 -15.38 -0.47 -10.94
C VAL A 127 -14.05 -1.19 -11.12
N LEU A 128 -12.98 -0.46 -11.44
CA LEU A 128 -11.65 -1.05 -11.62
C LEU A 128 -11.07 -1.56 -10.30
N PHE A 129 -11.25 -0.79 -9.22
CA PHE A 129 -10.85 -1.18 -7.88
C PHE A 129 -11.56 -2.47 -7.46
N ASN A 130 -12.88 -2.54 -7.55
CA ASN A 130 -13.66 -3.71 -7.14
C ASN A 130 -13.37 -4.94 -7.99
N LYS A 131 -13.00 -4.77 -9.26
CA LYS A 131 -12.60 -5.89 -10.13
C LYS A 131 -11.35 -6.62 -9.62
N TYR A 132 -10.37 -5.89 -9.07
CA TYR A 132 -9.07 -6.45 -8.69
C TYR A 132 -8.80 -6.47 -7.18
N HIS A 133 -9.54 -5.70 -6.39
CA HIS A 133 -9.25 -5.41 -4.99
C HIS A 133 -10.52 -5.31 -4.13
N SER A 134 -11.59 -6.03 -4.46
CA SER A 134 -12.85 -5.99 -3.70
C SER A 134 -12.71 -6.35 -2.21
N TRP A 135 -11.65 -7.06 -1.83
CA TRP A 135 -11.34 -7.42 -0.44
C TRP A 135 -10.47 -6.39 0.29
N VAL A 136 -9.95 -5.37 -0.42
CA VAL A 136 -9.07 -4.36 0.17
C VAL A 136 -9.92 -3.26 0.78
N ASN A 137 -9.64 -2.93 2.04
CA ASN A 137 -10.27 -1.79 2.72
C ASN A 137 -9.55 -0.49 2.32
N ALA A 138 -10.00 0.13 1.22
CA ALA A 138 -9.48 1.41 0.74
C ALA A 138 -9.62 2.53 1.78
N ASP A 139 -10.74 2.58 2.52
CA ASP A 139 -10.99 3.60 3.54
C ASP A 139 -9.91 3.61 4.61
N ARG A 140 -9.51 2.43 5.10
CA ARG A 140 -8.46 2.32 6.12
C ARG A 140 -7.07 2.56 5.53
N MET A 141 -6.82 2.06 4.33
CA MET A 141 -5.51 2.19 3.68
C MET A 141 -5.20 3.65 3.32
N LEU A 142 -6.22 4.41 2.92
CA LEU A 142 -6.14 5.78 2.41
C LEU A 142 -6.84 6.79 3.35
N GLU A 143 -7.03 6.45 4.62
CA GLU A 143 -7.80 7.25 5.59
C GLU A 143 -7.34 8.70 5.64
N LYS A 144 -6.03 8.93 5.71
CA LYS A 144 -5.44 10.28 5.75
C LYS A 144 -5.40 10.99 4.40
N CYS A 145 -5.77 10.30 3.33
CA CYS A 145 -5.81 10.82 1.97
C CYS A 145 -7.22 11.28 1.55
N LEU A 146 -8.23 11.11 2.42
CA LEU A 146 -9.62 11.41 2.09
C LEU A 146 -9.85 12.92 1.92
N ILE A 147 -10.25 13.34 0.73
CA ILE A 147 -10.53 14.73 0.39
C ILE A 147 -11.98 15.07 0.70
N GLY A 148 -12.91 14.26 0.21
CA GLY A 148 -14.33 14.54 0.30
C GLY A 148 -15.22 13.48 -0.35
N ILE A 149 -16.45 13.87 -0.64
CA ILE A 149 -17.49 13.02 -1.24
C ILE A 149 -17.72 13.47 -2.68
N LEU A 150 -17.73 12.51 -3.61
CA LEU A 150 -18.07 12.75 -4.99
C LEU A 150 -19.57 13.10 -5.08
N VAL A 151 -19.89 14.19 -5.76
CA VAL A 151 -21.26 14.59 -6.06
C VAL A 151 -21.44 14.70 -7.56
N ASN A 152 -22.59 14.22 -8.04
CA ASN A 152 -22.99 14.43 -9.42
C ASN A 152 -23.44 15.88 -9.59
N ASN A 153 -23.08 16.47 -10.73
CA ASN A 153 -23.57 17.78 -11.15
C ASN A 153 -25.08 17.75 -11.42
#